data_AF-A0A520HH97-F1
#
_entry.id   AF-A0A520HH97-F1
#
_cell.length_a   1.000
_cell.length_b   1.000
_cell.length_c   1.000
_cell.angle_alpha   90.00
_cell.angle_beta   90.00
_cell.angle_gamma   90.00
#
_symmetry.space_group_name_H-M   'P 1'
#
loop_
_entity.id
_entity.type
_entity.pdbx_description
1 polymer ?
#
loop_
_entity_poly.entity_id
_entity_poly.type
_entity_poly.pdbx_seq_one_letter_code
_entity_poly.pdbx_strand_id
1 'polypeptide(L)' 'MIKLFHVSDVHFGAEDPAAIAWFGERVSAEKPDAVIMTGDLTMRA' A
#
# COMPACT_ATOMS: atom_id res chain seq x y z
N MET A 1 15.68 8.12 -12.98
CA MET A 1 15.73 8.11 -11.50
C MET A 1 14.68 7.12 -11.05
N ILE A 2 15.02 6.21 -10.13
CA ILE A 2 14.07 5.19 -9.65
C ILE A 2 13.13 5.83 -8.62
N LYS A 3 11.82 5.59 -8.75
CA LYS A 3 10.77 6.00 -7.81
C LYS A 3 10.18 4.76 -7.15
N LEU A 4 10.30 4.67 -5.84
CA LEU A 4 9.74 3.57 -5.04
C LEU A 4 8.65 4.13 -4.12
N PHE A 5 7.54 3.40 -4.04
CA PHE A 5 6.54 3.62 -2.99
C PHE A 5 6.75 2.60 -1.89
N HIS A 6 6.57 3.04 -0.64
CA HIS A 6 6.66 2.18 0.53
C HIS A 6 5.36 2.27 1.32
N VAL A 7 4.81 1.12 1.67
CA VAL A 7 3.62 0.96 2.49
C VAL A 7 3.90 -0.11 3.54
N SER A 8 3.40 0.07 4.75
CA SER A 8 3.63 -0.86 5.86
C SER A 8 2.33 -1.16 6.59
N ASP A 9 2.24 -2.35 7.18
CA ASP A 9 1.21 -2.72 8.16
C ASP A 9 -0.20 -2.50 7.62
N VAL A 10 -0.43 -3.04 6.42
CA VAL A 10 -1.71 -2.92 5.71
C VAL A 10 -2.82 -3.67 6.45
N HIS A 11 -2.47 -4.75 7.16
CA HIS A 11 -3.42 -5.53 7.96
C HIS A 11 -4.64 -6.01 7.18
N PHE A 12 -4.46 -6.53 5.95
CA PHE A 12 -5.56 -7.07 5.15
C PHE A 12 -6.43 -8.05 5.97
N GLY A 13 -7.74 -7.84 5.95
CA GLY A 13 -8.74 -8.43 6.85
C GLY A 13 -9.28 -7.44 7.90
N ALA A 14 -8.53 -6.39 8.22
CA ALA A 14 -8.91 -5.31 9.13
C ALA A 14 -8.37 -3.94 8.67
N GLU A 15 -8.03 -3.82 7.39
CA GLU A 15 -7.47 -2.61 6.79
C GLU A 15 -8.47 -1.45 6.78
N ASP A 16 -7.97 -0.21 6.63
CA ASP A 16 -8.80 0.95 6.29
C ASP A 16 -9.05 0.98 4.76
N PRO A 17 -10.29 0.73 4.29
CA PRO A 17 -10.58 0.67 2.86
C PRO A 17 -10.36 2.00 2.13
N ALA A 18 -10.53 3.14 2.82
CA ALA A 18 -10.32 4.45 2.22
C ALA A 18 -8.82 4.71 2.00
N ALA A 19 -7.97 4.25 2.92
CA ALA A 19 -6.52 4.32 2.75
C ALA A 19 -6.05 3.47 1.57
N ILE A 20 -6.59 2.25 1.39
CA ILE A 20 -6.27 1.39 0.25
C ILE A 20 -6.69 2.03 -1.08
N ALA A 21 -7.90 2.57 -1.14
CA ALA A 21 -8.40 3.25 -2.33
C ALA A 21 -7.49 4.43 -2.71
N TRP A 22 -7.18 5.30 -1.75
CA TRP A 22 -6.30 6.44 -1.96
C TRP A 22 -4.90 6.00 -2.41
N PHE A 23 -4.31 4.98 -1.78
CA PHE A 23 -2.98 4.51 -2.15
C PHE A 23 -2.98 3.92 -3.58
N GLY A 24 -4.02 3.17 -3.94
CA GLY A 24 -4.21 2.66 -5.31
C GLY A 24 -4.29 3.77 -6.36
N GLU A 25 -4.99 4.86 -6.06
CA GLU A 25 -5.02 6.05 -6.93
C GLU A 25 -3.64 6.67 -7.10
N ARG A 26 -2.85 6.77 -6.02
CA ARG A 26 -1.48 7.32 -6.07
C ARG A 26 -0.55 6.43 -6.90
N VAL A 27 -0.58 5.12 -6.69
CA VAL A 27 0.22 4.17 -7.49
C VAL A 27 -0.14 4.28 -8.97
N SER A 28 -1.43 4.41 -9.29
CA SER A 28 -1.91 4.51 -10.68
C SER A 28 -1.52 5.83 -11.36
N ALA A 29 -1.62 6.95 -10.64
CA ALA A 29 -1.30 8.27 -11.17
C ALA A 29 0.21 8.47 -11.33
N GLU A 30 1.00 8.01 -10.37
CA GLU A 30 2.44 8.31 -10.30
C GLU A 30 3.34 7.21 -10.87
N LYS A 31 2.82 6.00 -11.06
CA LYS A 31 3.51 4.85 -11.66
C LYS A 31 4.93 4.64 -11.11
N PRO A 32 5.09 4.36 -9.80
CA PRO A 32 6.41 4.03 -9.25
C PRO A 32 6.96 2.77 -9.92
N ASP A 33 8.29 2.63 -9.94
CA ASP A 33 8.97 1.46 -10.49
C ASP A 33 8.70 0.20 -9.65
N ALA A 34 8.47 0.37 -8.34
CA ALA A 34 7.99 -0.69 -7.47
C ALA A 34 7.26 -0.13 -6.24
N VAL A 35 6.40 -0.98 -5.67
CA VAL A 35 5.82 -0.82 -4.34
C VAL A 35 6.48 -1.83 -3.42
N ILE A 36 7.09 -1.34 -2.34
CA ILE A 36 7.62 -2.16 -1.26
C ILE A 36 6.56 -2.21 -0.17
N MET A 37 6.15 -3.43 0.20
CA MET A 37 5.21 -3.67 1.28
C MET A 37 5.93 -4.35 2.44
N THR A 38 5.92 -3.73 3.61
CA THR A 38 6.56 -4.26 4.84
C THR A 38 5.56 -4.36 5.99
N GLY A 39 6.00 -4.85 7.14
CA GLY A 39 5.14 -5.00 8.31
C GLY A 39 4.09 -6.09 8.11
N ASP A 40 3.01 -6.02 8.89
CA ASP A 40 1.99 -7.05 8.92
C ASP A 40 1.04 -6.93 7.73
N LEU A 41 1.18 -7.89 6.81
CA LEU A 41 0.39 -7.93 5.57
C LEU A 41 -1.08 -8.19 5.84
N THR A 42 -1.39 -9.08 6.78
CA THR A 42 -2.75 -9.54 7.08
C THR A 42 -3.01 -9.46 8.57
N MET A 43 -4.23 -9.13 8.96
CA MET A 43 -4.70 -9.25 10.33
C MET A 43 -6.04 -9.98 10.35
N ARG A 44 -6.22 -10.81 11.38
CA ARG A 44 -7.52 -11.36 11.74
C ARG A 44 -7.75 -10.98 13.19
N ALA A 45 -8.86 -10.29 13.44
CA ALA A 45 -9.38 -10.07 14.79
C ALA A 45 -9.98 -11.37 15.35
#